data_AF-A0A9X8ZZV1-F1
#
_entry.id   AF-A0A9X8ZZV1-F1
#
_cell.length_a   1.000
_cell.length_b   1.000
_cell.length_c   1.000
_cell.angle_alpha   90.00
_cell.angle_beta   90.00
_cell.angle_gamma   90.00
#
_symmetry.space_group_name_H-M   'P 1'
#
loop_
_entity.id
_entity.type
_entity.pdbx_description
1 polymer ?
#
loop_
_entity_poly.entity_id
_entity_poly.type
_entity_poly.pdbx_seq_one_letter_code
_entity_poly.pdbx_strand_id
1 'polypeptide(L)'
;EAFEEAGITRECPYIQLDSVSSLPVEDVVRGFLWGEEVYVIKEFSFGVKVPTKNISLSKEHFNYKWLCFEEAVTLLKWDSNKTALWELNKRLLKQ
;
A
#
# COMPACT_ATOMS: atom_id res chain seq x y z
N GLU A 1 0.56 -10.52 1.61
CA GLU A 1 0.10 -9.16 1.99
C GLU A 1 -1.41 -9.00 2.06
N ALA A 2 -2.17 -8.51 1.06
CA ALA A 2 -3.57 -8.12 1.27
C ALA A 2 -4.50 -9.19 1.90
N PHE A 3 -4.34 -10.47 1.54
CA PHE A 3 -5.07 -11.57 2.17
C PHE A 3 -4.56 -11.87 3.59
N GLU A 4 -3.25 -11.87 3.78
CA GLU A 4 -2.60 -12.22 5.05
C GLU A 4 -2.78 -11.13 6.11
N GLU A 5 -2.69 -9.85 5.73
CA GLU A 5 -2.80 -8.70 6.62
C GLU A 5 -4.24 -8.29 6.93
N ALA A 6 -5.14 -8.46 5.97
CA ALA A 6 -6.47 -7.83 5.99
C ALA A 6 -7.62 -8.80 5.62
N GLY A 7 -7.33 -10.07 5.32
CA GLY A 7 -8.35 -11.05 4.92
C GLY A 7 -9.01 -10.75 3.58
N ILE A 8 -8.43 -9.86 2.77
CA ILE A 8 -8.99 -9.48 1.46
C ILE A 8 -8.73 -10.63 0.48
N THR A 9 -9.81 -11.20 -0.06
CA THR A 9 -9.70 -12.40 -0.90
C THR A 9 -9.03 -12.08 -2.23
N ARG A 10 -8.35 -13.08 -2.81
CA ARG A 10 -7.54 -12.91 -4.04
C ARG A 10 -8.40 -12.65 -5.29
N GLU A 11 -9.69 -12.91 -5.19
CA GLU A 11 -10.68 -12.71 -6.25
C GLU A 11 -11.19 -11.26 -6.30
N CYS A 12 -10.87 -10.43 -5.30
CA CYS A 12 -11.23 -9.02 -5.32
C CYS A 12 -10.56 -8.32 -6.52
N PRO A 13 -11.22 -7.36 -7.19
CA PRO A 13 -10.61 -6.64 -8.30
C PRO A 13 -9.44 -5.76 -7.83
N TYR A 14 -8.26 -5.99 -8.42
CA TYR A 14 -7.08 -5.16 -8.21
C TYR A 14 -6.86 -4.19 -9.39
N ILE A 15 -6.32 -3.02 -9.06
CA ILE A 15 -5.88 -2.01 -10.01
C ILE A 15 -4.40 -1.78 -9.75
N GLN A 16 -3.55 -2.10 -10.74
CA GLN A 16 -2.15 -1.72 -10.68
C GLN A 16 -2.01 -0.20 -10.89
N LEU A 17 -1.20 0.44 -10.06
CA LEU A 17 -0.87 1.85 -10.15
C LEU A 17 0.48 2.04 -10.86
N ASP A 18 0.69 3.21 -11.44
CA ASP A 18 1.97 3.57 -12.05
C ASP A 18 2.96 4.07 -10.99
N SER A 19 2.46 4.48 -9.82
CA SER A 19 3.26 4.85 -8.65
C SER A 19 4.15 3.68 -8.22
N VAL A 20 5.45 3.92 -8.35
CA VAL A 20 6.52 3.05 -7.87
C VAL A 20 7.51 3.92 -7.12
N SER A 21 7.97 3.46 -5.96
CA SER A 21 9.00 4.14 -5.18
C SER A 21 10.27 3.28 -5.07
N SER A 22 11.40 3.92 -4.78
CA SER A 22 12.66 3.21 -4.46
C SER A 22 12.95 3.38 -2.98
N LEU A 23 13.13 2.27 -2.27
CA LEU A 23 13.39 2.24 -0.84
C LEU A 23 14.81 1.72 -0.58
N PRO A 24 15.58 2.29 0.35
CA PRO A 24 16.81 1.67 0.83
C PRO A 24 16.54 0.26 1.33
N VAL A 25 17.35 -0.72 0.93
CA VAL A 25 17.13 -2.13 1.30
C VAL A 25 17.12 -2.32 2.83
N GLU A 26 17.97 -1.57 3.52
CA GLU A 26 18.19 -1.72 4.95
C GLU A 26 16.98 -1.26 5.79
N ASP A 27 16.18 -0.33 5.26
CA ASP A 27 14.94 0.11 5.89
C ASP A 27 13.84 -0.96 5.81
N VAL A 28 13.94 -1.89 4.86
CA VAL A 28 12.94 -2.93 4.61
C VAL A 28 13.32 -4.25 5.27
N VAL A 29 14.57 -4.70 5.10
CA VAL A 29 15.01 -6.04 5.57
C VAL A 29 16.01 -5.99 6.73
N ARG A 30 16.27 -4.80 7.31
CA ARG A 30 17.23 -4.58 8.41
C ARG A 30 18.64 -5.05 8.07
N GLY A 31 19.28 -4.32 7.16
CA GLY A 31 20.61 -4.58 6.61
C GLY A 31 20.58 -5.00 5.15
N PHE A 32 21.71 -5.48 4.63
CA PHE A 32 21.89 -5.85 3.22
C PHE A 32 21.63 -7.34 2.98
N LEU A 33 20.51 -7.87 3.50
CA LEU A 33 20.20 -9.31 3.43
C LEU A 33 20.01 -9.84 2.00
N TRP A 34 19.77 -8.97 1.03
CA TRP A 34 19.60 -9.32 -0.38
C TRP A 34 20.88 -9.15 -1.21
N GLY A 35 22.01 -8.93 -0.55
CA GLY A 35 23.34 -8.78 -1.16
C GLY A 35 23.92 -7.39 -0.88
N GLU A 36 25.24 -7.34 -0.66
CA GLU A 36 25.97 -6.11 -0.31
C GLU A 36 25.91 -5.03 -1.41
N GLU A 37 25.63 -5.44 -2.65
CA GLU A 37 25.52 -4.56 -3.82
C GLU A 37 24.07 -4.13 -4.12
N VAL A 38 23.08 -4.57 -3.33
CA VAL A 38 21.66 -4.21 -3.52
C VAL A 38 21.32 -3.06 -2.58
N TYR A 39 21.48 -1.82 -3.03
CA TYR A 39 21.25 -0.64 -2.19
C TYR A 39 19.79 -0.24 -2.05
N VAL A 40 19.00 -0.41 -3.12
CA VAL A 40 17.59 0.00 -3.16
C VAL A 40 16.72 -1.08 -3.78
N ILE A 41 15.45 -1.11 -3.37
CA ILE A 41 14.43 -1.99 -3.91
C ILE A 41 13.22 -1.19 -4.39
N LYS A 42 12.42 -1.78 -5.28
CA LYS A 42 11.21 -1.13 -5.80
C LYS A 42 9.99 -1.51 -4.96
N GLU A 43 9.24 -0.50 -4.55
CA GLU A 43 7.90 -0.65 -3.98
C GLU A 43 6.87 -0.41 -5.09
N PHE A 44 6.15 -1.47 -5.48
CA PHE A 44 5.07 -1.38 -6.46
C PHE A 44 3.72 -1.18 -5.76
N SER A 45 2.90 -0.27 -6.26
CA SER A 45 1.61 0.07 -5.63
C SER A 45 0.41 -0.52 -6.38
N PHE A 46 -0.59 -0.97 -5.61
CA PHE A 46 -1.84 -1.51 -6.12
C PHE A 46 -3.02 -0.99 -5.29
N GLY A 47 -4.16 -0.74 -5.94
CA GLY A 47 -5.44 -0.53 -5.27
C GLY A 47 -6.29 -1.80 -5.32
N VAL A 48 -7.08 -2.08 -4.28
CA VAL A 48 -8.02 -3.20 -4.24
C VAL A 48 -9.44 -2.71 -3.97
N LYS A 49 -10.39 -3.13 -4.80
CA LYS A 49 -11.81 -2.84 -4.59
C LYS A 49 -12.40 -3.91 -3.68
N VAL A 50 -12.66 -3.55 -2.43
CA VAL A 50 -13.30 -4.46 -1.47
C VAL A 50 -14.83 -4.31 -1.49
N PRO A 51 -15.59 -5.40 -1.33
CA PRO A 51 -17.06 -5.36 -1.36
C PRO A 51 -17.67 -4.80 -0.08
N THR A 52 -16.93 -4.85 1.04
CA THR A 52 -17.42 -4.37 2.34
C THR A 52 -16.34 -3.58 3.08
N LYS A 53 -16.78 -2.76 4.03
CA LYS A 53 -15.89 -2.05 4.95
C LYS A 53 -15.40 -2.91 6.12
N ASN A 54 -15.88 -4.16 6.26
CA ASN A 54 -15.44 -5.03 7.34
C ASN A 54 -14.17 -5.78 6.90
N ILE A 55 -13.03 -5.36 7.44
CA ILE A 55 -11.71 -5.96 7.19
C ILE A 55 -11.31 -6.77 8.43
N SER A 56 -10.70 -7.94 8.22
CA SER A 56 -10.17 -8.79 9.29
C SER A 56 -8.65 -8.62 9.37
N LEU A 57 -8.18 -7.88 10.38
CA LEU A 57 -6.75 -7.62 10.55
C LEU A 57 -5.99 -8.84 11.09
N SER A 58 -4.78 -9.03 10.59
CA SER A 58 -3.76 -9.87 11.20
C SER A 58 -3.18 -9.21 12.45
N LYS A 59 -2.24 -9.89 13.12
CA LYS A 59 -1.57 -9.36 14.31
C LYS A 59 -0.56 -8.25 14.01
N GLU A 60 -0.23 -8.03 12.74
CA GLU A 60 0.71 -6.98 12.31
C GLU A 60 0.12 -5.58 12.49
N HIS A 61 -1.20 -5.47 12.53
CA HIS A 61 -1.93 -4.21 12.62
C HIS A 61 -2.90 -4.21 13.79
N PHE A 62 -2.91 -3.13 14.57
CA PHE A 62 -3.83 -3.00 15.71
C PHE A 62 -5.22 -2.47 15.34
N ASN A 63 -5.31 -1.59 14.34
CA ASN A 63 -6.55 -0.88 13.97
C ASN A 63 -6.56 -0.50 12.48
N TYR A 64 -7.74 -0.27 11.91
CA TYR A 64 -7.93 0.31 10.57
C TYR A 64 -9.03 1.39 10.58
N LYS A 65 -9.04 2.25 9.55
CA LYS A 65 -10.06 3.29 9.36
C LYS A 65 -10.45 3.40 7.88
N TRP A 66 -11.73 3.61 7.63
CA TRP A 66 -12.24 4.05 6.33
C TRP A 66 -12.39 5.57 6.35
N LEU A 67 -11.75 6.24 5.40
CA LEU A 67 -11.63 7.70 5.37
C LEU A 67 -11.92 8.23 3.97
N CYS A 68 -12.22 9.52 3.85
CA CYS A 68 -12.16 10.19 2.55
C CYS A 68 -10.69 10.45 2.15
N PHE A 69 -10.48 10.82 0.89
CA PHE A 69 -9.15 11.05 0.34
C PHE A 69 -8.37 12.13 1.13
N GLU A 70 -9.05 13.24 1.40
CA GLU A 70 -8.49 14.41 2.07
C GLU A 70 -7.97 14.04 3.47
N GLU A 71 -8.75 13.30 4.24
CA GLU A 71 -8.36 12.82 5.58
C GLU A 71 -7.21 11.82 5.50
N ALA A 72 -7.30 10.82 4.63
CA ALA A 72 -6.31 9.75 4.53
C ALA A 72 -4.91 10.30 4.19
N VAL A 73 -4.81 11.26 3.28
CA VAL A 73 -3.51 11.88 2.90
C VAL A 73 -2.84 12.58 4.09
N THR A 74 -3.61 13.18 5.00
CA THR A 74 -3.04 13.84 6.19
C THR A 74 -2.44 12.87 7.21
N LEU A 75 -2.92 11.63 7.25
CA LEU A 75 -2.47 10.62 8.21
C LEU A 75 -1.28 9.79 7.70
N LEU A 76 -1.07 9.74 6.39
CA LEU A 76 0.05 9.00 5.80
C LEU A 76 1.38 9.69 6.09
N LYS A 77 2.35 8.91 6.58
CA LYS A 77 3.70 9.39 6.88
C LYS A 77 4.53 9.57 5.60
N TRP A 78 4.52 8.57 4.73
CA TRP A 78 5.43 8.49 3.58
C TRP A 78 4.84 9.10 2.31
N ASP A 79 5.67 9.83 1.57
CA ASP A 79 5.25 10.50 0.34
C ASP A 79 4.99 9.51 -0.81
N SER A 80 5.61 8.31 -0.79
CA SER A 80 5.27 7.22 -1.71
C SER A 80 3.80 6.83 -1.55
N ASN A 81 3.34 6.59 -0.33
CA ASN A 81 1.95 6.23 -0.03
C ASN A 81 0.98 7.36 -0.41
N LYS A 82 1.35 8.63 -0.15
CA LYS A 82 0.52 9.79 -0.54
C LYS A 82 0.38 9.90 -2.06
N THR A 83 1.48 9.69 -2.79
CA THR A 83 1.50 9.72 -4.26
C THR A 83 0.63 8.60 -4.84
N ALA A 84 0.78 7.37 -4.33
CA ALA A 84 -0.04 6.23 -4.75
C ALA A 84 -1.53 6.46 -4.46
N LEU A 85 -1.87 6.99 -3.28
CA LEU A 85 -3.25 7.32 -2.93
C LEU A 85 -3.83 8.44 -3.81
N TRP A 86 -3.04 9.49 -4.10
CA TRP A 86 -3.43 10.56 -5.00
C TRP A 86 -3.71 10.04 -6.41
N GLU A 87 -2.84 9.18 -6.94
CA GLU A 87 -3.03 8.57 -8.26
C GLU A 87 -4.30 7.71 -8.29
N LEU A 88 -4.49 6.83 -7.30
CA LEU A 88 -5.69 6.01 -7.19
C LEU A 88 -6.96 6.88 -7.17
N ASN A 89 -6.97 7.96 -6.39
CA ASN A 89 -8.09 8.89 -6.36
C ASN A 89 -8.36 9.52 -7.74
N LYS A 90 -7.32 9.94 -8.48
CA LYS A 90 -7.48 10.46 -9.86
C LYS A 90 -8.00 9.42 -10.84
N ARG A 91 -7.60 8.16 -10.71
CA ARG A 91 -8.12 7.06 -11.55
C ARG A 91 -9.59 6.79 -11.26
N LEU A 92 -9.99 6.78 -9.98
CA LEU A 92 -11.37 6.52 -9.56
C LEU A 92 -12.32 7.66 -9.96
N LEU A 93 -11.89 8.92 -9.86
CA LEU A 93 -12.70 10.09 -10.26
C LEU A 93 -12.85 10.25 -11.79
N LYS A 94 -12.08 9.51 -12.59
CA LYS A 94 -12.19 9.49 -14.05
C LYS A 94 -13.13 8.38 -14.57
N GLN A 95 -13.57 7.47 -13.71
CA GLN A 95 -14.56 6.43 -14.03
C GLN A 95 -15.96 7.03 -14.07
#